data_AF-A0A2P2MA13-F1
#
_entry.id   AF-A0A2P2MA13-F1
#
_cell.length_a   1.000
_cell.length_b   1.000
_cell.length_c   1.000
_cell.angle_alpha   90.00
_cell.angle_beta   90.00
_cell.angle_gamma   90.00
#
_symmetry.space_group_name_H-M   'P 1'
#
loop_
_entity.id
_entity.type
_entity.pdbx_description
1 polymer ?
#
loop_
_entity_poly.entity_id
_entity_poly.type
_entity_poly.pdbx_seq_one_letter_code
_entity_poly.pdbx_strand_id
1 'polypeptide(L)'
;MLSASDAGRIGRLVLPKKCAEAYFPPISQPEGLPLKVQDSKGKEWIFQFRFWPNNNSRMYVLEGVTPCIQNMRLQAGDIGNRSKLTGKNHSEVSES
;
A
#
# COMPACT_ATOMS: atom_id res chain seq x y z
N MET A 1 1.54 -0.51 -18.77
CA MET A 1 1.55 -1.51 -17.68
C MET A 1 2.84 -1.30 -16.90
N LEU A 2 2.77 -0.86 -15.64
CA LEU A 2 3.96 -0.78 -14.78
C LEU A 2 4.30 -2.22 -14.36
N SER A 3 5.37 -2.77 -14.96
CA SER A 3 5.87 -4.08 -14.58
C SER A 3 6.44 -4.01 -13.17
N ALA A 4 6.38 -5.12 -12.42
CA ALA A 4 6.94 -5.20 -11.07
C ALA A 4 8.45 -4.89 -10.99
N SER A 5 9.16 -4.89 -12.13
CA SER A 5 10.53 -4.37 -12.26
C SER A 5 10.65 -2.87 -12.00
N ASP A 6 9.62 -2.07 -12.30
CA ASP A 6 9.60 -0.62 -12.04
C ASP A 6 9.45 -0.34 -10.53
N ALA A 7 8.59 -1.12 -9.86
CA ALA A 7 8.43 -1.08 -8.41
C ALA A 7 9.71 -1.45 -7.65
N GLY A 8 10.52 -2.36 -8.19
CA GLY A 8 11.78 -2.81 -7.58
C GLY A 8 12.94 -1.81 -7.69
N ARG A 9 13.02 -1.01 -8.77
CA ARG A 9 14.09 0.00 -8.96
C ARG A 9 13.70 1.39 -8.45
N ILE A 10 12.43 1.76 -8.55
CA ILE A 10 11.94 3.10 -8.21
C ILE A 10 11.39 3.16 -6.78
N GLY A 11 11.09 2.00 -6.17
CA GLY A 11 10.60 1.90 -4.80
C GLY A 11 9.24 2.55 -4.59
N ARG A 12 8.46 2.64 -5.67
CA ARG A 12 7.15 3.25 -5.71
C ARG A 12 6.13 2.31 -6.35
N LEU A 13 4.93 2.25 -5.78
CA LEU A 13 3.79 1.52 -6.32
C LEU A 13 2.69 2.51 -6.67
N VAL A 14 2.28 2.57 -7.93
CA VAL A 14 1.13 3.39 -8.36
C VAL A 14 -0.16 2.67 -8.01
N LEU A 15 -1.07 3.38 -7.34
CA LEU A 15 -2.37 2.86 -6.92
C LEU A 15 -3.48 3.33 -7.87
N PRO A 16 -4.43 2.45 -8.24
CA PRO A 16 -5.64 2.87 -8.94
C PRO A 16 -6.41 3.89 -8.10
N LYS A 17 -6.76 5.04 -8.69
CA LYS A 17 -7.42 6.16 -7.99
C LYS A 17 -8.62 5.72 -7.14
N LYS A 18 -9.56 4.97 -7.73
CA LYS A 18 -10.77 4.51 -7.03
C LYS A 18 -10.45 3.66 -5.80
N CYS A 19 -9.39 2.85 -5.84
CA CYS A 19 -8.97 2.05 -4.70
C CYS A 19 -8.29 2.90 -3.64
N ALA A 20 -7.42 3.83 -4.06
CA ALA A 20 -6.76 4.75 -3.15
C ALA A 20 -7.80 5.57 -2.35
N GLU A 21 -8.77 6.17 -3.03
CA GLU A 21 -9.79 7.02 -2.40
C GLU A 21 -10.81 6.23 -1.55
N ALA A 22 -11.05 4.95 -1.84
CA ALA A 22 -12.02 4.14 -1.11
C ALA A 22 -11.45 3.47 0.16
N TYR A 23 -10.16 3.10 0.14
CA TYR A 23 -9.58 2.22 1.17
C TYR A 23 -8.44 2.85 1.97
N PHE A 24 -7.89 3.98 1.52
CA PHE A 24 -6.82 4.67 2.23
C PHE A 24 -7.32 5.95 2.89
N PRO A 25 -6.63 6.44 3.94
CA PRO A 25 -6.97 7.71 4.56
C PRO A 25 -6.99 8.85 3.53
N PRO A 26 -7.98 9.76 3.58
CA PRO A 26 -8.04 10.87 2.65
C PRO A 26 -6.85 11.81 2.85
N ILE A 27 -6.21 12.20 1.75
CA ILE A 27 -5.12 13.18 1.73
C ILE A 27 -5.50 14.38 0.85
N SER A 28 -5.29 15.58 1.38
CA SER A 28 -5.55 16.85 0.69
C SER A 28 -4.29 17.47 0.11
N GLN A 29 -3.13 17.18 0.71
CA GLN A 29 -1.82 17.71 0.31
C GLN A 29 -1.02 16.65 -0.48
N PRO A 30 -0.24 17.06 -1.50
CA PRO A 30 0.54 16.14 -2.36
C PRO A 30 1.71 15.46 -1.62
N GLU A 31 2.10 15.96 -0.46
CA GLU A 31 3.06 15.31 0.44
C GLU A 31 2.46 14.03 1.03
N GLY A 32 1.14 14.00 1.23
CA GLY A 32 0.43 12.84 1.75
C GLY A 32 0.74 12.58 3.23
N LEU A 33 0.80 11.30 3.62
CA LEU A 33 1.05 10.88 5.00
C LEU A 33 1.78 9.52 5.07
N PRO A 34 2.48 9.24 6.18
CA PRO A 34 3.02 7.91 6.44
C PRO A 34 1.90 6.93 6.78
N LEU A 35 1.94 5.75 6.17
CA LEU A 35 1.07 4.62 6.45
C LEU A 35 1.84 3.51 7.12
N LYS A 36 1.37 3.11 8.29
CA LYS A 36 1.85 1.93 9.00
C LYS A 36 1.05 0.70 8.54
N VAL A 37 1.73 -0.32 8.07
CA VAL A 37 1.14 -1.59 7.62
C VAL A 37 1.89 -2.73 8.27
N GLN A 38 1.17 -3.67 8.85
CA GLN A 38 1.77 -4.89 9.40
C GLN A 38 1.60 -6.03 8.40
N ASP A 39 2.66 -6.78 8.13
CA ASP A 39 2.56 -8.00 7.31
C ASP A 39 2.08 -9.21 8.12
N SER A 40 1.81 -10.32 7.43
CA SER A 40 1.28 -11.54 8.04
C SER A 40 2.20 -12.19 9.08
N LYS A 41 3.50 -11.86 9.09
CA LYS A 41 4.48 -12.29 10.10
C LYS A 41 4.60 -11.30 11.28
N GLY A 42 3.77 -10.26 11.32
CA GLY A 42 3.74 -9.27 12.40
C GLY A 42 4.78 -8.15 12.28
N LYS A 43 5.60 -8.13 11.23
CA LYS A 43 6.57 -7.05 11.02
C LYS A 43 5.88 -5.81 10.45
N GLU A 44 6.28 -4.66 10.99
CA GLU A 44 5.70 -3.37 10.63
C GLU A 44 6.51 -2.70 9.51
N TRP A 45 5.78 -2.09 8.59
CA TRP A 45 6.28 -1.35 7.44
C TRP A 45 5.69 0.04 7.46
N ILE A 46 6.51 1.04 7.10
CA ILE A 46 6.06 2.41 6.94
C ILE A 46 6.22 2.77 5.46
N PHE A 47 5.12 3.13 4.82
CA PHE A 47 5.09 3.61 3.44
C PHE A 47 4.69 5.07 3.41
N GLN A 48 5.19 5.83 2.44
CA GLN A 48 4.68 7.18 2.19
C GLN A 48 3.50 7.08 1.21
N PHE A 49 2.28 7.31 1.68
CA PHE A 49 1.11 7.40 0.81
C PHE A 49 0.88 8.85 0.41
N ARG A 50 1.02 9.12 -0.88
CA ARG A 50 0.93 10.48 -1.41
C ARG A 50 0.31 10.49 -2.79
N PHE A 51 0.10 11.68 -3.35
CA PHE A 51 -0.30 11.81 -4.73
C PHE A 51 0.58 12.80 -5.48
N TRP A 52 0.69 12.59 -6.79
CA TRP A 52 1.17 13.60 -7.72
C TRP A 52 -0.02 14.24 -8.44
N PRO A 53 -0.02 15.57 -8.64
CA PRO A 53 -0.96 16.21 -9.54
C PRO A 53 -0.89 15.57 -10.92
N ASN A 54 -2.05 15.22 -11.49
CA ASN A 54 -2.13 14.67 -12.83
C ASN A 54 -3.32 15.30 -13.56
N ASN A 55 -3.05 16.36 -14.32
CA ASN A 55 -4.06 17.22 -14.91
C ASN A 55 -5.03 17.75 -13.83
N ASN A 56 -6.34 17.69 -14.04
CA ASN A 56 -7.36 18.00 -13.01
C ASN A 56 -7.63 16.85 -12.02
N SER A 57 -6.70 15.90 -11.89
CA SER A 57 -6.85 14.70 -11.07
C SER A 57 -5.57 14.42 -10.28
N ARG A 58 -5.51 13.23 -9.69
CA ARG A 58 -4.44 12.77 -8.80
C ARG A 58 -3.97 11.38 -9.22
N MET A 59 -2.66 11.17 -9.24
CA MET A 59 -2.05 9.84 -9.33
C MET A 59 -1.51 9.47 -7.94
N TYR A 60 -2.08 8.44 -7.33
CA TYR A 60 -1.71 8.00 -6.00
C TYR A 60 -0.54 7.03 -6.04
N VAL A 61 0.40 7.19 -5.12
CA VAL A 61 1.60 6.36 -5.02
C VAL A 61 1.88 5.97 -3.57
N LEU A 62 2.44 4.78 -3.39
CA LEU A 62 3.10 4.33 -2.16
C LEU A 62 4.60 4.31 -2.40
N GLU A 63 5.35 5.12 -1.66
CA GLU A 63 6.81 5.11 -1.68
C GLU A 63 7.37 4.30 -0.51
N GLY A 64 8.60 3.80 -0.66
CA GLY A 64 9.25 2.97 0.37
C GLY A 64 8.85 1.49 0.32
N VAL A 65 8.31 1.02 -0.82
CA VAL A 65 7.86 -0.38 -0.96
C VAL A 65 9.00 -1.38 -1.20
N THR A 66 10.17 -0.93 -1.65
CA THR A 66 11.32 -1.81 -1.96
C THR A 66 11.70 -2.77 -0.83
N PRO A 67 11.96 -2.33 0.41
CA PRO A 67 12.37 -3.23 1.48
C PRO A 67 11.25 -4.22 1.85
N CYS A 68 9.99 -3.81 1.74
CA CYS A 68 8.84 -4.69 1.96
C CYS A 68 8.76 -5.79 0.88
N ILE A 69 8.83 -5.40 -0.40
CA ILE A 69 8.77 -6.34 -1.54
C ILE A 69 9.93 -7.34 -1.49
N GLN A 70 11.16 -6.87 -1.19
CA GLN A 70 12.33 -7.74 -1.04
C GLN A 70 12.17 -8.72 0.12
N ASN A 71 11.66 -8.26 1.27
CA ASN A 71 11.43 -9.12 2.44
C ASN A 71 10.32 -10.14 2.21
N MET A 72 9.26 -9.75 1.50
CA MET A 72 8.17 -10.65 1.13
C MET A 72 8.53 -11.62 -0.01
N ARG A 73 9.73 -11.49 -0.62
CA ARG A 73 10.15 -12.25 -1.81
C ARG A 73 9.10 -12.24 -2.93
N LEU A 74 8.33 -11.15 -3.04
CA LEU A 74 7.35 -10.98 -4.10
C LEU A 74 8.13 -10.81 -5.40
N GLN A 75 8.38 -11.91 -6.11
CA GLN A 75 8.91 -11.86 -7.45
C GLN A 75 7.87 -11.21 -8.36
N ALA A 76 8.37 -10.49 -9.36
CA ALA A 76 7.58 -9.86 -10.40
C ALA A 76 6.71 -10.92 -11.12
N GLY A 77 5.48 -11.13 -10.64
CA GLY A 77 4.60 -12.21 -11.08
C GLY A 77 3.51 -12.59 -10.07
N ASP A 78 3.72 -12.33 -8.77
CA ASP A 78 2.78 -12.73 -7.71
C ASP A 78 1.63 -11.73 -7.46
N ILE A 79 1.64 -10.57 -8.12
CA ILE A 79 0.56 -9.53 -8.03
C ILE A 79 -0.68 -9.96 -8.86
N GLY A 80 -0.93 -11.27 -8.95
CA GLY A 80 -2.01 -11.88 -9.71
C GLY A 80 -3.11 -12.50 -8.85
N ASN A 81 -2.95 -12.61 -7.53
CA ASN A 81 -4.01 -13.19 -6.69
C ASN A 81 -4.47 -12.25 -5.57
N ARG A 82 -5.73 -11.90 -5.68
CA ARG A 82 -6.51 -11.02 -4.79
C ARG A 82 -6.79 -11.74 -3.47
N SER A 83 -5.78 -11.91 -2.63
CA SER A 83 -5.98 -12.44 -1.28
C SER A 83 -6.43 -11.33 -0.36
N LYS A 84 -7.72 -11.37 -0.01
CA LYS A 84 -8.45 -10.48 0.89
C LYS A 84 -7.58 -10.05 2.09
N LEU A 85 -7.30 -8.75 2.18
CA LEU A 85 -6.98 -8.09 3.45
C LEU A 85 -8.27 -8.04 4.28
N THR A 86 -8.64 -9.18 4.88
CA THR A 86 -9.72 -9.24 5.87
C THR A 86 -9.13 -8.75 7.19
N GLY A 87 -9.42 -7.50 7.55
CA GLY A 87 -9.27 -7.03 8.92
C GLY A 87 -10.15 -7.87 9.83
N LYS A 88 -9.54 -8.67 10.71
CA LYS A 88 -10.23 -9.23 11.86
C LYS A 88 -10.12 -8.21 13.00
N ASN A 89 -11.22 -7.50 13.25
CA ASN A 89 -11.46 -6.94 14.58
C ASN A 89 -11.72 -8.12 15.51
N HIS A 90 -10.85 -8.34 16.48
CA HIS A 90 -11.11 -9.28 17.57
C HIS A 90 -11.03 -8.51 18.88
N SER A 91 -12.19 -8.06 19.35
CA SER A 91 -12.41 -7.68 20.73
C SER A 91 -13.40 -8.71 21.28
N GLU A 92 -12.89 -9.88 21.68
CA GLU A 92 -13.59 -10.72 22.65
C GLU A 92 -13.40 -10.03 24.01
N VAL A 93 -14.48 -9.43 24.51
CA VAL A 93 -14.62 -9.07 25.92
C VAL A 93 -15.18 -10.28 26.64
N SER A 94 -14.42 -10.79 27.61
CA SER A 94 -14.79 -11.90 28.46
C SER A 94 -16.03 -11.57 29.29
N GLU A 95 -17.07 -12.39 29.18
CA GLU A 95 -18.16 -12.44 30.17
C GLU A 95 -17.65 -13.17 31.43
N SER A 96 -17.94 -12.60 32.59
CA SER A 96 -17.87 -13.22 33.92
C SER A 96 -19.25 -13.19 34.54
#